data_AF-A0A552IN78-F1
#
_entry.id   AF-A0A552IN78-F1
#
_cell.length_a   1.000
_cell.length_b   1.000
_cell.length_c   1.000
_cell.angle_alpha   90.00
_cell.angle_beta   90.00
_cell.angle_gamma   90.00
#
_symmetry.space_group_name_H-M   'P 1'
#
loop_
_entity.id
_entity.type
_entity.pdbx_description
1 polymer ?
#
loop_
_entity_poly.entity_id
_entity_poly.type
_entity_poly.pdbx_seq_one_letter_code
_entity_poly.pdbx_strand_id
1 'polypeptide(L)'
;MTFTPAIDPDIEYPDSDGKPMADNTEQYEWIVKIKENLEILFANSPNVFIAGDLLWYPVQDKKITGPVAPDVMVVFGRPKGRRGSYKQWQEDNIAPQVVFE
;
A
#
# COMPACT_ATOMS: atom_id res chain seq x y z
N MET A 1 -17.51 29.36 -22.36
CA MET A 1 -16.85 28.77 -21.18
C MET A 1 -16.09 27.55 -21.66
N THR A 2 -14.77 27.63 -21.73
CA THR A 2 -13.91 26.49 -22.10
C THR A 2 -13.80 25.58 -20.88
N PHE A 3 -14.36 24.38 -20.96
CA PHE A 3 -14.11 23.32 -20.00
C PHE A 3 -12.68 22.82 -20.22
N THR A 4 -11.77 23.19 -19.32
CA THR A 4 -10.49 22.49 -19.19
C THR A 4 -10.77 21.29 -18.29
N PRO A 5 -10.68 20.04 -18.75
CA PRO A 5 -10.80 18.91 -17.85
C PRO A 5 -9.67 19.02 -16.83
N ALA A 6 -10.03 19.12 -15.55
CA ALA A 6 -9.05 18.98 -14.48
C ALA A 6 -8.49 17.55 -14.61
N ILE A 7 -7.21 17.44 -14.96
CA ILE A 7 -6.52 16.16 -14.96
C ILE A 7 -6.42 15.74 -13.51
N ASP A 8 -7.02 14.60 -13.18
CA ASP A 8 -6.90 14.01 -11.86
C ASP A 8 -5.40 13.76 -11.58
N PRO A 9 -4.78 14.43 -10.60
CA PRO A 9 -3.36 14.22 -10.31
C PRO A 9 -3.05 12.76 -9.93
N ASP A 10 -4.05 11.98 -9.49
CA ASP A 10 -3.90 10.57 -9.17
C ASP A 10 -4.02 9.64 -10.39
N ILE A 11 -4.38 10.14 -11.57
CA ILE A 11 -4.36 9.35 -12.81
C ILE A 11 -2.96 8.78 -13.09
N GLU A 12 -1.93 9.50 -12.64
CA GLU A 12 -0.56 9.06 -12.77
C GLU A 12 -0.19 8.00 -11.73
N TYR A 13 -0.94 7.79 -10.65
CA TYR A 13 -0.57 6.85 -9.59
C TYR A 13 -1.71 5.88 -9.31
N PRO A 14 -1.88 4.84 -10.18
CA PRO A 14 -2.99 3.91 -10.07
C PRO A 14 -2.89 3.04 -8.81
N ASP A 15 -4.04 2.55 -8.37
CA ASP A 15 -4.16 1.68 -7.21
C ASP A 15 -3.87 0.19 -7.51
N SER A 16 -3.72 -0.18 -8.79
CA SER A 16 -3.40 -1.55 -9.23
C SER A 16 -2.44 -1.53 -10.42
N ASP A 17 -1.59 -2.55 -10.50
CA ASP A 17 -0.70 -2.80 -11.64
C ASP A 17 -1.29 -3.83 -12.63
N GLY A 18 -2.51 -4.31 -12.38
CA GLY A 18 -3.23 -5.29 -13.20
C GLY A 18 -2.77 -6.74 -13.03
N LYS A 19 -1.85 -7.04 -12.09
CA LYS A 19 -1.41 -8.41 -11.79
C LYS A 19 -2.28 -9.07 -10.71
N PRO A 20 -2.27 -10.41 -10.63
CA PRO A 20 -2.88 -11.11 -9.50
C PRO A 20 -2.09 -10.82 -8.21
N MET A 21 -2.79 -10.89 -7.08
CA MET A 21 -2.21 -10.71 -5.75
C MET A 21 -1.28 -11.84 -5.31
N ALA A 22 -1.49 -13.06 -5.84
CA ALA A 22 -0.71 -14.23 -5.46
C ALA A 22 -0.59 -15.19 -6.65
N ASP A 23 0.52 -15.90 -6.73
CA ASP A 23 0.82 -16.88 -7.78
C ASP A 23 0.10 -18.22 -7.55
N ASN A 24 -0.15 -18.59 -6.29
CA ASN A 24 -0.79 -19.85 -5.92
C ASN A 24 -1.55 -19.76 -4.58
N THR A 25 -2.28 -20.82 -4.26
CA THR A 25 -3.13 -20.88 -3.06
C THR A 25 -2.34 -20.86 -1.75
N GLU A 26 -1.13 -21.43 -1.74
CA GLU A 26 -0.27 -21.46 -0.54
C GLU A 26 0.27 -20.07 -0.24
N GLN A 27 0.75 -19.34 -1.25
CA GLN A 27 1.20 -17.96 -1.09
C GLN A 27 0.06 -17.07 -0.57
N TYR A 28 -1.12 -17.15 -1.19
CA TYR A 28 -2.31 -16.43 -0.71
C TYR A 28 -2.62 -16.74 0.75
N GLU A 29 -2.57 -18.02 1.14
CA GLU A 29 -2.82 -18.44 2.52
C GLU A 29 -1.81 -17.81 3.50
N TRP A 30 -0.53 -17.73 3.12
CA TRP A 30 0.51 -17.09 3.94
C TRP A 30 0.34 -15.58 4.04
N ILE A 31 0.07 -14.87 2.94
CA ILE A 31 -0.22 -13.43 2.94
C ILE A 31 -1.35 -13.12 3.92
N VAL A 32 -2.47 -13.84 3.82
CA VAL A 32 -3.63 -13.66 4.71
C VAL A 32 -3.26 -13.97 6.15
N LYS A 33 -2.59 -15.10 6.41
CA LYS A 33 -2.18 -15.47 7.78
C LYS A 33 -1.31 -14.40 8.42
N ILE A 34 -0.27 -13.95 7.73
CA ILE A 34 0.66 -12.95 8.27
C ILE A 34 -0.07 -11.63 8.52
N LYS A 35 -0.77 -11.11 7.50
CA LYS A 35 -1.50 -9.84 7.59
C LYS A 35 -2.52 -9.86 8.73
N GLU A 36 -3.40 -10.86 8.79
CA GLU A 36 -4.48 -10.90 9.78
C GLU A 36 -3.96 -11.16 11.21
N ASN A 37 -2.90 -11.96 11.39
CA ASN A 37 -2.28 -12.11 12.72
C ASN A 37 -1.61 -10.82 13.20
N LEU A 38 -1.01 -10.03 12.29
CA LEU A 38 -0.48 -8.71 12.64
C LEU A 38 -1.61 -7.74 13.00
N GLU A 39 -2.76 -7.79 12.32
CA GLU A 39 -3.92 -6.98 12.67
C GLU A 39 -4.45 -7.31 14.07
N ILE A 40 -4.47 -8.60 14.44
CA ILE A 40 -4.82 -9.05 15.80
C ILE A 40 -3.79 -8.57 16.81
N LEU A 41 -2.50 -8.76 16.53
CA LEU A 41 -1.40 -8.35 17.40
C LEU A 41 -1.46 -6.84 17.71
N PHE A 42 -1.77 -6.03 16.70
CA PHE A 42 -1.85 -4.57 16.80
C PHE A 42 -3.28 -4.05 16.91
N ALA A 43 -4.25 -4.87 17.35
CA ALA A 43 -5.66 -4.47 17.42
C ALA A 43 -5.88 -3.21 18.27
N ASN A 44 -5.15 -3.08 19.38
CA ASN A 44 -5.24 -1.94 20.30
C ASN A 44 -4.28 -0.78 19.93
N SER A 45 -3.61 -0.86 18.78
CA SER A 45 -2.69 0.17 18.29
C SER A 45 -3.28 0.84 17.04
N PRO A 46 -4.07 1.92 17.19
CA PRO A 46 -4.77 2.54 16.07
C PRO A 46 -3.83 3.14 15.02
N ASN A 47 -2.59 3.44 15.40
CA ASN A 47 -1.55 4.04 14.55
C ASN A 47 -0.53 3.00 14.03
N VAL A 48 -0.98 1.78 13.79
CA VAL A 48 -0.23 0.76 13.05
C VAL A 48 -1.08 0.33 11.85
N PHE A 49 -0.64 0.75 10.67
CA PHE A 49 -1.25 0.37 9.40
C PHE A 49 -0.59 -0.90 8.87
N ILE A 50 -1.41 -1.86 8.45
CA ILE A 50 -0.96 -3.13 7.89
C ILE A 50 -1.75 -3.35 6.60
N ALA A 51 -1.06 -3.75 5.54
CA ALA A 51 -1.69 -4.11 4.28
C ALA A 51 -0.98 -5.30 3.66
N GLY A 52 -1.72 -6.12 2.90
CA GLY A 52 -1.15 -7.13 2.03
C GLY A 52 -1.31 -6.70 0.58
N ASP A 53 -0.28 -6.95 -0.23
CA ASP A 53 -0.26 -6.68 -1.67
C ASP A 53 -0.80 -5.29 -2.06
N LEU A 54 -0.39 -4.25 -1.32
CA LEU A 54 -0.79 -2.88 -1.59
C LEU A 54 0.34 -2.16 -2.32
N LEU A 55 0.06 -1.54 -3.46
CA LEU A 55 1.07 -0.74 -4.17
C LEU A 55 1.57 0.39 -3.29
N TRP A 56 2.86 0.38 -2.98
CA TRP A 56 3.59 1.44 -2.32
C TRP A 56 4.38 2.26 -3.34
N TYR A 57 4.15 3.57 -3.34
CA TYR A 57 4.94 4.55 -4.09
C TYR A 57 5.88 5.30 -3.13
N PRO A 58 7.20 5.05 -3.18
CA PRO A 58 8.16 5.70 -2.26
C PRO A 58 8.33 7.20 -2.51
N VAL A 59 8.23 7.63 -3.77
CA VAL A 59 8.40 9.03 -4.18
C VAL A 59 7.38 9.40 -5.26
N GLN A 60 7.01 10.69 -5.31
CA GLN A 60 6.12 11.25 -6.34
C GLN A 60 6.89 11.58 -7.63
N ASP A 61 7.74 10.65 -8.08
CA ASP A 61 8.44 10.74 -9.37
C ASP A 61 8.77 9.34 -9.90
N LYS A 62 8.02 8.93 -10.92
CA LYS A 62 8.20 7.62 -11.57
C LYS A 62 9.53 7.44 -12.29
N LYS A 63 10.26 8.52 -12.57
CA LYS A 63 11.59 8.44 -13.21
C LYS A 63 12.65 7.97 -12.22
N ILE A 64 12.40 8.13 -10.92
CA ILE A 64 13.29 7.68 -9.85
C ILE A 64 13.00 6.23 -9.52
N THR A 65 11.72 5.89 -9.26
CA THR A 65 11.29 4.51 -8.99
C THR A 65 9.83 4.30 -9.32
N GLY A 66 9.48 3.07 -9.72
CA GLY A 66 8.10 2.59 -9.81
C GLY A 66 7.54 2.18 -8.44
N PRO A 67 6.24 1.83 -8.37
CA PRO A 67 5.66 1.25 -7.18
C PRO A 67 6.16 -0.18 -6.93
N VAL A 68 6.07 -0.61 -5.68
CA VAL A 68 6.30 -1.99 -5.24
C VAL A 68 5.11 -2.43 -4.40
N ALA A 69 4.64 -3.66 -4.55
CA ALA A 69 3.64 -4.25 -3.66
C ALA A 69 4.30 -5.40 -2.89
N PRO A 70 4.74 -5.17 -1.63
CA PRO A 70 5.15 -6.26 -0.76
C PRO A 70 3.97 -7.18 -0.43
N ASP A 71 4.24 -8.48 -0.25
CA ASP A 71 3.23 -9.47 0.16
C ASP A 71 2.50 -8.99 1.43
N VAL A 72 3.24 -8.47 2.41
CA VAL A 72 2.69 -7.73 3.56
C VAL A 72 3.60 -6.57 3.94
N MET A 73 3.01 -5.41 4.25
CA MET A 73 3.71 -4.25 4.80
C MET A 73 3.14 -3.85 6.18
N VAL A 74 4.02 -3.33 7.05
CA VAL A 74 3.64 -2.72 8.33
C VAL A 74 4.21 -1.32 8.42
N VAL A 75 3.35 -0.37 8.75
CA VAL A 75 3.70 1.04 8.88
C VAL A 75 3.30 1.57 10.25
N PHE A 76 4.30 1.88 11.06
CA PHE A 76 4.12 2.50 12.36
C PHE A 76 3.89 4.01 12.22
N GLY A 77 3.05 4.56 13.08
CA GLY A 77 2.71 5.98 13.07
C GLY A 77 1.64 6.35 12.04
N ARG A 78 1.06 5.38 11.33
CA ARG A 78 -0.03 5.60 10.37
C ARG A 78 -1.34 4.99 10.86
N PRO A 79 -2.47 5.70 10.76
CA PRO A 79 -3.74 5.19 11.24
C PRO A 79 -4.21 4.00 10.39
N LYS A 80 -4.95 3.07 11.01
CA LYS A 80 -5.74 2.07 10.26
C LYS A 80 -6.72 2.76 9.32
N GLY A 81 -7.10 2.09 8.23
CA GLY A 81 -8.00 2.66 7.22
C GLY A 81 -7.77 2.08 5.83
N ARG A 82 -8.75 2.26 4.94
CA ARG A 82 -8.66 1.79 3.56
C ARG A 82 -7.78 2.72 2.73
N ARG A 83 -6.93 2.13 1.89
CA ARG A 83 -6.22 2.80 0.81
C ARG A 83 -6.41 2.01 -0.48
N GLY A 84 -6.39 2.71 -1.62
CA GLY A 84 -6.20 2.07 -2.91
C GLY A 84 -4.71 1.78 -3.17
N SER A 85 -3.84 2.71 -2.77
CA SER A 85 -2.38 2.57 -2.79
C SER A 85 -1.76 3.36 -1.63
N TYR A 86 -0.54 2.99 -1.24
CA TYR A 86 0.24 3.67 -0.22
C TYR A 86 1.20 4.68 -0.88
N LYS A 87 0.76 5.93 -1.01
CA LYS A 87 1.55 7.03 -1.58
C LYS A 87 2.30 7.73 -0.45
N GLN A 88 3.61 7.48 -0.32
CA GLN A 88 4.39 7.90 0.85
C GLN A 88 4.31 9.42 1.13
N TRP A 89 4.25 10.26 0.09
CA TRP A 89 4.11 11.71 0.24
C TRP A 89 2.76 12.15 0.81
N GLN A 90 1.72 11.31 0.73
CA GLN A 90 0.41 11.53 1.37
C GLN A 90 0.36 10.92 2.79
N GLU A 91 1.41 10.20 3.19
CA GLU A 91 1.46 9.43 4.43
C GLU A 91 2.58 9.95 5.36
N ASP A 92 2.71 11.28 5.45
CA ASP A 92 3.74 12.02 6.20
C ASP A 92 5.18 11.63 5.85
N ASN A 93 5.39 11.17 4.62
CA ASN A 93 6.67 10.65 4.14
C ASN A 93 7.22 9.46 4.94
N ILE A 94 6.35 8.71 5.63
CA ILE A 94 6.72 7.52 6.38
C ILE A 94 6.75 6.33 5.41
N ALA A 95 7.87 5.62 5.32
CA ALA A 95 7.96 4.36 4.59
C ALA A 95 7.49 3.19 5.47
N PRO A 96 7.02 2.06 4.90
CA PRO A 96 6.89 0.81 5.63
C PRO A 96 8.21 0.43 6.31
N GLN A 97 8.15 0.12 7.61
CA GLN A 97 9.33 -0.27 8.39
C GLN A 97 9.56 -1.78 8.38
N VAL A 98 8.52 -2.55 8.05
CA VAL A 98 8.59 -4.02 7.94
C VAL A 98 7.86 -4.42 6.68
N VAL A 99 8.48 -5.32 5.91
CA VAL A 99 7.91 -5.95 4.73
C VAL A 99 8.17 -7.46 4.78
N PHE A 100 7.27 -8.24 4.20
CA PHE A 100 7.37 -9.68 3.98
C PHE A 100 7.27 -9.97 2.48
N GLU A 101 7.97 -11.02 2.02
CA GLU A 101 8.07 -11.52 0.64
C GLU A 101 8.24 -13.05 0.68
#